data_AF-A0A086ZYN3-F1
#
_entry.id   AF-A0A086ZYN3-F1
#
_cell.length_a   1.000
_cell.length_b   1.000
_cell.length_c   1.000
_cell.angle_alpha   90.00
_cell.angle_beta   90.00
_cell.angle_gamma   90.00
#
_symmetry.space_group_name_H-M   'P 1'
#
loop_
_entity.id
_entity.type
_entity.pdbx_description
1 polymer ?
#
loop_
_entity_poly.entity_id
_entity_poly.type
_entity_poly.pdbx_seq_one_letter_code
_entity_poly.pdbx_strand_id
1 'polypeptide(L)'
;MMAFPHALGTGLLIQSPLDPDGFAIDDSPSSASSPARHGISNYDAIDILIDEYEQALSRFCMHSLVDEMRRAAHGGSFDFPDWAGPLFDLYDALVHATDGAIDPCIGEDLIRLGYDARYSFRLSPDALTTTDSGTGEHTDGGNLAGDATNDHRRPAKSPVAAETVSASPAAATGWNLGSMHGRATWREDVERRGTGGTTLVTRRPVALDFGACGKGYLVDLIAQRFLDDSGSRYAIDAGGDLLIRSPDKPLTIALEDPTNTENAVGTAQVGAGAFCASAPSRRHWEAAGHRLHHLLNAIDGLPENDVAATWVCVPMSTHTAVDRPISTDFPTALADGVATALFTTPANQLHKRLAEYTASQRDSQGTPHDSPSNTAHTTSPEPNAACTTTPDYAAFECAVLNSDRTVVRSAGFPGDFFIR
;
A
#
# COMPACT_ATOMS: atom_id res chain seq x y z
N MET A 1 -24.21 -5.79 11.75
CA MET A 1 -22.99 -5.90 10.92
C MET A 1 -23.25 -5.16 9.62
N MET A 2 -22.33 -4.29 9.19
CA MET A 2 -22.39 -3.63 7.88
C MET A 2 -21.32 -4.24 6.98
N ALA A 3 -21.64 -4.47 5.70
CA ALA A 3 -20.74 -5.08 4.74
C ALA A 3 -20.77 -4.29 3.43
N PHE A 4 -19.58 -3.95 2.93
CA PHE A 4 -19.38 -3.20 1.69
C PHE A 4 -18.49 -4.05 0.78
N PRO A 5 -19.06 -5.02 0.05
CA PRO A 5 -18.29 -5.99 -0.75
C PRO A 5 -17.53 -5.35 -1.92
N HIS A 6 -17.87 -4.12 -2.31
CA HIS A 6 -17.26 -3.40 -3.43
C HIS A 6 -16.04 -2.56 -3.02
N ALA A 7 -15.83 -2.31 -1.73
CA ALA A 7 -14.75 -1.45 -1.24
C ALA A 7 -13.36 -2.07 -1.46
N LEU A 8 -12.38 -1.28 -1.91
CA LEU A 8 -10.93 -1.57 -1.88
C LEU A 8 -10.48 -2.82 -2.67
N GLY A 9 -11.37 -3.41 -3.47
CA GLY A 9 -11.14 -4.70 -4.16
C GLY A 9 -11.00 -5.91 -3.22
N THR A 10 -11.24 -5.74 -1.91
CA THR A 10 -11.21 -6.81 -0.90
C THR A 10 -12.52 -6.95 -0.12
N GLY A 11 -13.41 -5.95 -0.22
CA GLY A 11 -14.54 -5.79 0.67
C GLY A 11 -14.14 -5.18 2.02
N LEU A 12 -15.13 -4.63 2.71
CA LEU A 12 -15.00 -4.04 4.04
C LEU A 12 -16.14 -4.52 4.94
N LEU A 13 -15.81 -4.96 6.15
CA LEU A 13 -16.76 -5.38 7.18
C LEU A 13 -16.66 -4.47 8.39
N ILE A 14 -17.80 -4.04 8.92
CA ILE A 14 -17.88 -3.26 10.16
C ILE A 14 -18.83 -3.97 11.12
N GLN A 15 -18.30 -4.31 12.28
CA GLN A 15 -19.09 -4.85 13.39
C GLN A 15 -19.15 -3.84 14.51
N SER A 16 -20.34 -3.27 14.74
CA SER A 16 -20.61 -2.28 15.80
C SER A 16 -22.09 -2.32 16.22
N PRO A 17 -22.41 -2.35 17.53
CA PRO A 17 -21.51 -2.71 18.61
C PRO A 17 -21.10 -4.20 18.52
N LEU A 18 -19.90 -4.57 18.97
CA LEU A 18 -19.55 -6.00 19.12
C LEU A 18 -20.46 -6.63 20.18
N ASP A 19 -21.34 -7.55 19.79
CA ASP A 19 -22.21 -8.28 20.72
C ASP A 19 -21.41 -8.97 21.83
N PRO A 20 -21.89 -8.96 23.09
CA PRO A 20 -21.17 -9.54 24.22
C PRO A 20 -20.88 -11.04 24.08
N ASP A 21 -21.63 -11.77 23.25
CA ASP A 21 -21.52 -13.23 23.11
C ASP A 21 -20.74 -13.70 21.87
N GLY A 22 -20.38 -12.82 20.93
CA GLY A 22 -19.61 -13.17 19.74
C GLY A 22 -20.42 -13.94 18.68
N PHE A 23 -20.31 -13.49 17.43
CA PHE A 23 -20.81 -14.18 16.22
C PHE A 23 -22.30 -14.60 16.18
N ALA A 24 -23.20 -13.97 16.92
CA ALA A 24 -24.63 -14.10 16.65
C ALA A 24 -25.05 -13.04 15.61
N ILE A 25 -25.42 -13.49 14.40
CA ILE A 25 -26.22 -12.70 13.48
C ILE A 25 -27.64 -12.70 14.06
N ASP A 26 -27.99 -11.70 14.87
CA ASP A 26 -29.39 -11.45 15.21
C ASP A 26 -29.96 -10.45 14.19
N ASP A 27 -30.82 -10.95 13.30
CA ASP A 27 -31.56 -10.18 12.29
C ASP A 27 -32.73 -9.37 12.89
N SER A 28 -32.68 -9.08 14.18
CA SER A 28 -33.73 -8.35 14.88
C SER A 28 -33.45 -6.84 14.93
N PRO A 29 -34.40 -5.97 14.54
CA PRO A 29 -34.20 -4.53 14.55
C PRO A 29 -34.15 -4.01 16.00
N SER A 30 -32.95 -3.73 16.50
CA SER A 30 -32.78 -3.19 17.86
C SER A 30 -33.25 -1.73 17.95
N SER A 31 -34.20 -1.49 18.84
CA SER A 31 -34.76 -0.20 19.18
C SER A 31 -33.78 0.66 19.99
N ALA A 32 -33.13 1.63 19.36
CA ALA A 32 -32.53 2.77 20.03
C ALA A 32 -32.66 4.01 19.13
N SER A 33 -33.80 4.70 19.24
CA SER A 33 -34.07 5.94 18.54
C SER A 33 -33.30 7.10 19.17
N SER A 34 -32.12 7.41 18.62
CA SER A 34 -31.55 8.76 18.72
C SER A 34 -32.23 9.64 17.67
N PRO A 35 -32.54 10.92 17.94
CA PRO A 35 -33.34 11.73 17.04
C PRO A 35 -32.61 11.92 15.72
N ALA A 36 -33.21 11.40 14.65
CA ALA A 36 -32.72 11.49 13.28
C ALA A 36 -32.48 12.97 12.92
N ARG A 37 -31.21 13.35 12.85
CA ARG A 37 -30.79 14.50 12.05
C ARG A 37 -31.19 14.14 10.61
N HIS A 38 -32.06 14.94 10.01
CA HIS A 38 -32.48 14.71 8.62
C HIS A 38 -31.24 14.67 7.72
N GLY A 39 -31.07 13.58 6.97
CA GLY A 39 -29.96 13.41 6.02
C GLY A 39 -29.90 12.05 5.35
N ILE A 40 -29.15 11.11 5.93
CA ILE A 40 -28.77 9.80 5.36
C ILE A 40 -28.39 8.84 6.51
N SER A 41 -28.44 7.52 6.30
CA SER A 41 -28.01 6.55 7.32
C SER A 41 -26.48 6.49 7.45
N ASN A 42 -25.94 5.96 8.56
CA ASN A 42 -24.49 5.73 8.70
C ASN A 42 -23.96 4.79 7.61
N TYR A 43 -24.76 3.81 7.19
CA TYR A 43 -24.41 2.93 6.08
C TYR A 43 -24.21 3.74 4.79
N ASP A 44 -25.20 4.57 4.43
CA ASP A 44 -25.14 5.39 3.21
C ASP A 44 -24.00 6.42 3.28
N ALA A 45 -23.74 7.00 4.46
CA ALA A 45 -22.64 7.95 4.64
C ALA A 45 -21.26 7.29 4.50
N ILE A 46 -21.11 6.05 4.97
CA ILE A 46 -19.90 5.25 4.77
C ILE A 46 -19.77 4.85 3.30
N ASP A 47 -20.85 4.44 2.65
CA ASP A 47 -20.86 4.10 1.22
C ASP A 47 -20.44 5.29 0.35
N ILE A 48 -20.97 6.48 0.63
CA ILE A 48 -20.56 7.74 -0.03
C ILE A 48 -19.07 8.02 0.21
N LEU A 49 -18.56 7.83 1.44
CA LEU A 49 -17.14 7.99 1.71
C LEU A 49 -16.29 6.99 0.91
N ILE A 50 -16.71 5.73 0.81
CA ILE A 50 -16.00 4.70 0.03
C ILE A 50 -15.95 5.12 -1.45
N ASP A 51 -17.07 5.58 -2.01
CA ASP A 51 -17.12 6.06 -3.39
C ASP A 51 -16.20 7.28 -3.61
N GLU A 52 -16.24 8.28 -2.72
CA GLU A 52 -15.33 9.44 -2.78
C GLU A 52 -13.86 9.02 -2.68
N TYR A 53 -13.56 8.04 -1.83
CA TYR A 53 -12.22 7.52 -1.62
C TYR A 53 -11.69 6.80 -2.88
N GLU A 54 -12.50 5.93 -3.48
CA GLU A 54 -12.16 5.21 -4.71
C GLU A 54 -12.00 6.19 -5.89
N GLN A 55 -12.86 7.21 -6.00
CA GLN A 55 -12.72 8.25 -7.03
C GLN A 55 -11.47 9.11 -6.86
N ALA A 56 -10.97 9.28 -5.63
CA ALA A 56 -9.73 10.00 -5.40
C ALA A 56 -8.48 9.14 -5.64
N LEU A 57 -8.45 7.91 -5.09
CA LEU A 57 -7.19 7.18 -4.90
C LEU A 57 -7.07 5.87 -5.70
N SER A 58 -8.14 5.39 -6.33
CA SER A 58 -8.15 4.07 -6.94
C SER A 58 -7.63 4.07 -8.37
N ARG A 59 -6.55 3.33 -8.62
CA ARG A 59 -6.09 3.04 -10.00
C ARG A 59 -6.99 2.07 -10.76
N PHE A 60 -7.96 1.44 -10.08
CA PHE A 60 -8.93 0.52 -10.68
C PHE A 60 -10.20 1.23 -11.13
N CYS A 61 -10.48 2.41 -10.56
CA CYS A 61 -11.61 3.24 -10.97
C CYS A 61 -11.23 4.11 -12.19
N MET A 62 -11.93 3.91 -13.31
CA MET A 62 -11.76 4.77 -14.47
C MET A 62 -12.19 6.20 -14.13
N HIS A 63 -11.40 7.18 -14.56
CA HIS A 63 -11.64 8.61 -14.28
C HIS A 63 -11.46 9.03 -12.82
N SER A 64 -10.84 8.20 -11.97
CA SER A 64 -10.33 8.67 -10.68
C SER A 64 -9.22 9.70 -10.88
N LEU A 65 -8.93 10.52 -9.86
CA LEU A 65 -7.82 11.48 -9.91
C LEU A 65 -6.48 10.78 -10.23
N VAL A 66 -6.23 9.59 -9.65
CA VAL A 66 -5.05 8.77 -9.97
C VAL A 66 -5.02 8.31 -11.43
N ASP A 67 -6.17 7.91 -12.01
CA ASP A 67 -6.24 7.56 -13.43
C ASP A 67 -6.06 8.79 -14.34
N GLU A 68 -6.52 9.97 -13.92
CA GLU A 68 -6.27 11.23 -14.62
C GLU A 68 -4.78 11.60 -14.63
N MET A 69 -4.10 11.50 -13.48
CA MET A 69 -2.65 11.71 -13.37
C MET A 69 -1.86 10.80 -14.31
N ARG A 70 -2.26 9.52 -14.38
CA ARG A 70 -1.65 8.53 -15.28
C ARG A 70 -1.86 8.86 -16.76
N ARG A 71 -2.97 9.51 -17.13
CA ARG A 71 -3.29 9.85 -18.53
C ARG A 71 -2.81 11.25 -18.94
N ALA A 72 -2.36 12.08 -18.00
CA ALA A 72 -1.92 13.43 -18.26
C ALA A 72 -0.55 13.47 -18.96
N ALA A 73 -0.56 13.45 -20.30
CA ALA A 73 0.64 13.39 -21.17
C ALA A 73 1.76 14.40 -20.83
N HIS A 74 1.41 15.55 -20.26
CA HIS A 74 2.33 16.62 -19.89
C HIS A 74 2.37 16.90 -18.37
N GLY A 75 1.87 15.98 -17.57
CA GLY A 75 1.60 16.22 -16.15
C GLY A 75 0.48 17.23 -15.94
N GLY A 76 0.39 17.78 -14.72
CA GLY A 76 -0.68 18.69 -14.34
C GLY A 76 -0.64 19.06 -12.87
N SER A 77 -1.71 19.73 -12.41
CA SER A 77 -2.00 20.01 -11.01
C SER A 77 -3.30 19.31 -10.66
N PHE A 78 -3.28 18.49 -9.62
CA PHE A 78 -4.39 17.61 -9.24
C PHE A 78 -4.73 17.85 -7.78
N ASP A 79 -5.92 18.37 -7.52
CA ASP A 79 -6.38 18.70 -6.17
C ASP A 79 -7.04 17.47 -5.54
N PHE A 80 -6.34 16.83 -4.60
CA PHE A 80 -6.93 15.76 -3.80
C PHE A 80 -7.76 16.34 -2.66
N PRO A 81 -8.75 15.58 -2.15
CA PRO A 81 -9.49 15.99 -0.96
C PRO A 81 -8.57 16.30 0.23
N ASP A 82 -8.95 17.25 1.08
CA ASP A 82 -8.15 17.68 2.24
C ASP A 82 -7.74 16.52 3.16
N TRP A 83 -8.60 15.51 3.24
CA TRP A 83 -8.32 14.31 4.02
C TRP A 83 -7.18 13.47 3.45
N ALA A 84 -6.62 13.71 2.27
CA ALA A 84 -5.52 12.92 1.71
C ALA A 84 -4.13 13.29 2.28
N GLY A 85 -3.99 14.47 2.92
CA GLY A 85 -2.71 14.99 3.40
C GLY A 85 -1.95 14.01 4.31
N PRO A 86 -2.57 13.47 5.37
CA PRO A 86 -1.91 12.52 6.26
C PRO A 86 -1.46 11.22 5.59
N LEU A 87 -2.18 10.75 4.55
CA LEU A 87 -1.76 9.59 3.76
C LEU A 87 -0.46 9.91 2.99
N PHE A 88 -0.38 11.09 2.40
CA PHE A 88 0.82 11.54 1.69
C PHE A 88 2.01 11.73 2.65
N ASP A 89 1.77 12.26 3.85
CA ASP A 89 2.79 12.38 4.89
C ASP A 89 3.35 11.01 5.32
N LEU A 90 2.48 10.00 5.41
CA LEU A 90 2.89 8.62 5.68
C LEU A 90 3.72 8.05 4.52
N TYR A 91 3.36 8.31 3.26
CA TYR A 91 4.20 7.90 2.13
C TYR A 91 5.55 8.62 2.12
N ASP A 92 5.63 9.89 2.48
CA ASP A 92 6.91 10.59 2.63
C ASP A 92 7.82 9.88 3.67
N ALA A 93 7.24 9.48 4.80
CA ALA A 93 7.93 8.74 5.85
C ALA A 93 8.40 7.35 5.37
N LEU A 94 7.54 6.59 4.68
CA LEU A 94 7.87 5.25 4.19
C LEU A 94 8.89 5.28 3.06
N VAL A 95 8.74 6.20 2.09
CA VAL A 95 9.72 6.41 1.02
C VAL A 95 11.08 6.78 1.63
N HIS A 96 11.10 7.55 2.72
CA HIS A 96 12.33 7.84 3.46
C HIS A 96 12.92 6.64 4.16
N ALA A 97 12.12 5.92 4.95
CA ALA A 97 12.64 4.84 5.76
C ALA A 97 13.08 3.61 4.94
N THR A 98 12.54 3.45 3.73
CA THR A 98 12.82 2.32 2.83
C THR A 98 13.78 2.67 1.69
N ASP A 99 14.38 3.87 1.70
CA ASP A 99 15.20 4.39 0.58
C ASP A 99 14.50 4.31 -0.80
N GLY A 100 13.17 4.46 -0.80
CA GLY A 100 12.34 4.39 -2.02
C GLY A 100 11.95 2.98 -2.45
N ALA A 101 12.21 1.93 -1.66
CA ALA A 101 11.70 0.59 -1.95
C ALA A 101 10.18 0.48 -1.76
N ILE A 102 9.58 1.35 -0.93
CA ILE A 102 8.16 1.69 -0.96
C ILE A 102 8.00 3.05 -1.62
N ASP A 103 7.20 3.10 -2.68
CA ASP A 103 6.96 4.30 -3.48
C ASP A 103 5.56 4.22 -4.10
N PRO A 104 4.65 5.19 -3.87
CA PRO A 104 3.32 5.16 -4.46
C PRO A 104 3.33 5.31 -5.98
N CYS A 105 4.44 5.68 -6.63
CA CYS A 105 4.54 5.67 -8.09
C CYS A 105 4.70 4.25 -8.68
N ILE A 106 4.67 3.19 -7.85
CA ILE A 106 4.83 1.79 -8.26
C ILE A 106 3.72 1.28 -9.19
N GLY A 107 2.62 2.03 -9.32
CA GLY A 107 1.49 1.69 -10.18
C GLY A 107 1.86 1.40 -11.63
N GLU A 108 2.91 2.05 -12.16
CA GLU A 108 3.42 1.80 -13.52
C GLU A 108 3.94 0.36 -13.67
N ASP A 109 4.76 -0.11 -12.72
CA ASP A 109 5.32 -1.47 -12.77
C ASP A 109 4.22 -2.52 -12.54
N LEU A 110 3.29 -2.27 -11.62
CA LEU A 110 2.15 -3.16 -11.39
C LEU A 110 1.32 -3.35 -12.68
N ILE A 111 1.04 -2.26 -13.39
CA ILE A 111 0.33 -2.31 -14.68
C ILE A 111 1.16 -3.10 -15.72
N ARG A 112 2.46 -2.83 -15.83
CA ARG A 112 3.34 -3.49 -16.81
C ARG A 112 3.57 -4.97 -16.52
N LEU A 113 3.47 -5.37 -15.25
CA LEU A 113 3.46 -6.77 -14.82
C LEU A 113 2.12 -7.49 -15.07
N GLY A 114 1.10 -6.78 -15.55
CA GLY A 114 -0.22 -7.32 -15.86
C GLY A 114 -1.23 -7.22 -14.72
N TYR A 115 -0.88 -6.55 -13.62
CA TYR A 115 -1.78 -6.25 -12.52
C TYR A 115 -2.53 -4.92 -12.75
N ASP A 116 -3.02 -4.72 -13.97
CA ASP A 116 -3.79 -3.54 -14.38
C ASP A 116 -5.26 -3.57 -13.91
N ALA A 117 -6.02 -2.51 -14.18
CA ALA A 117 -7.41 -2.37 -13.74
C ALA A 117 -8.37 -3.49 -14.22
N ARG A 118 -7.99 -4.21 -15.28
CA ARG A 118 -8.77 -5.33 -15.84
C ARG A 118 -8.26 -6.69 -15.37
N TYR A 119 -7.24 -6.73 -14.51
CA TYR A 119 -6.59 -7.97 -14.08
C TYR A 119 -6.17 -8.83 -15.28
N SER A 120 -5.50 -8.21 -16.26
CA SER A 120 -5.16 -8.92 -17.51
C SER A 120 -4.18 -10.08 -17.28
N PHE A 121 -3.33 -9.97 -16.24
CA PHE A 121 -2.24 -10.88 -15.93
C PHE A 121 -1.32 -11.14 -17.13
N ARG A 122 -1.19 -10.13 -18.01
CA ARG A 122 -0.34 -10.17 -19.19
C ARG A 122 0.79 -9.18 -19.04
N LEU A 123 2.01 -9.69 -19.19
CA LEU A 123 3.20 -8.87 -19.19
C LEU A 123 3.17 -7.90 -20.39
N SER A 124 3.42 -6.63 -20.12
CA SER A 124 3.64 -5.63 -21.15
C SER A 124 4.95 -5.94 -21.90
N PRO A 125 5.00 -5.84 -23.24
CA PRO A 125 6.23 -6.11 -24.00
C PRO A 125 7.41 -5.25 -23.58
N ASP A 126 7.15 -4.04 -23.08
CA ASP A 126 8.19 -3.11 -22.64
C ASP A 126 8.74 -3.41 -21.24
N ALA A 127 8.12 -4.32 -20.47
CA ALA A 127 8.57 -4.71 -19.13
C ALA A 127 9.88 -5.53 -19.16
N LEU A 128 10.22 -6.10 -20.31
CA LEU A 128 11.47 -6.82 -20.54
C LEU A 128 12.40 -5.98 -21.39
N THR A 129 13.70 -6.02 -21.10
CA THR A 129 14.72 -5.42 -21.96
C THR A 129 14.76 -6.17 -23.29
N THR A 130 14.67 -5.46 -24.40
CA THR A 130 15.00 -6.04 -25.70
C THR A 130 16.51 -6.25 -25.76
N THR A 131 16.97 -7.50 -25.81
CA THR A 131 18.35 -7.78 -26.21
C THR A 131 18.49 -7.38 -27.67
N ASP A 132 19.07 -6.22 -27.92
CA ASP A 132 19.49 -5.83 -29.26
C ASP A 132 20.64 -6.78 -29.63
N SER A 133 20.32 -7.86 -30.35
CA SER A 133 21.33 -8.71 -30.95
C SER A 133 22.01 -7.87 -32.02
N GLY A 134 23.06 -7.15 -31.61
CA GLY A 134 23.83 -6.26 -32.47
C GLY A 134 24.41 -7.01 -33.66
N THR A 135 23.66 -7.07 -34.77
CA THR A 135 24.24 -7.08 -36.10
C THR A 135 24.33 -5.63 -36.53
N GLY A 136 25.43 -4.97 -36.16
CA GLY A 136 25.85 -3.75 -36.82
C GLY A 136 26.19 -4.07 -38.27
N GLU A 137 25.18 -4.13 -39.14
CA GLU A 137 25.40 -4.01 -40.57
C GLU A 137 25.67 -2.54 -40.86
N HIS A 138 26.96 -2.21 -40.90
CA HIS A 138 27.46 -1.08 -41.68
C HIS A 138 26.93 -1.23 -43.12
N THR A 139 25.98 -0.38 -43.47
CA THR A 139 25.56 -0.14 -44.85
C THR A 139 26.70 0.59 -45.57
N ASP A 140 27.60 -0.17 -46.18
CA ASP A 140 28.53 0.39 -47.17
C ASP A 140 28.10 -0.04 -48.58
N GLY A 141 28.08 0.96 -49.46
CA GLY A 141 27.41 0.94 -50.76
C GLY A 141 27.87 -0.18 -51.68
N GLY A 142 26.90 -0.80 -52.33
CA GLY A 142 27.11 -1.85 -53.32
C GLY A 142 27.85 -1.37 -54.57
N ASN A 143 28.64 -2.27 -55.14
CA ASN A 143 29.00 -2.23 -56.54
C ASN A 143 28.96 -3.64 -57.17
N LEU A 144 28.08 -3.75 -58.16
CA LEU A 144 28.15 -4.54 -59.40
C LEU A 144 28.34 -6.08 -59.38
N ALA A 145 27.25 -6.70 -59.88
CA ALA A 145 27.19 -7.68 -60.98
C ALA A 145 27.73 -9.10 -60.76
N GLY A 146 26.84 -10.07 -60.91
CA GLY A 146 27.15 -11.50 -61.00
C GLY A 146 25.92 -12.35 -61.23
N ASP A 147 25.59 -12.51 -62.52
CA ASP A 147 24.60 -13.38 -63.14
C ASP A 147 24.64 -14.85 -62.63
N ALA A 148 23.47 -15.46 -62.41
CA ALA A 148 23.16 -16.83 -62.83
C ALA A 148 21.78 -17.30 -62.33
N THR A 149 21.06 -17.87 -63.29
CA THR A 149 19.69 -18.37 -63.28
C THR A 149 19.51 -19.77 -62.68
N ASN A 150 18.28 -20.01 -62.22
CA ASN A 150 17.50 -21.25 -62.31
C ASN A 150 17.75 -22.39 -61.28
N ASP A 151 16.68 -22.74 -60.56
CA ASP A 151 15.88 -23.96 -60.78
C ASP A 151 15.40 -24.65 -59.48
N HIS A 152 14.20 -25.19 -59.59
CA HIS A 152 13.38 -25.87 -58.60
C HIS A 152 14.01 -27.15 -58.00
N ARG A 153 13.83 -27.38 -56.69
CA ARG A 153 13.28 -28.65 -56.14
C ARG A 153 13.20 -28.66 -54.61
N ARG A 154 12.00 -28.93 -54.10
CA ARG A 154 11.77 -29.66 -52.83
C ARG A 154 12.10 -31.16 -53.07
N PRO A 155 12.57 -31.92 -52.06
CA PRO A 155 11.61 -32.61 -51.19
C PRO A 155 12.06 -32.80 -49.72
N ALA A 156 11.09 -33.24 -48.92
CA ALA A 156 11.11 -33.48 -47.47
C ALA A 156 12.02 -34.62 -46.99
N LYS A 157 12.39 -34.58 -45.69
CA LYS A 157 12.55 -35.74 -44.77
C LYS A 157 12.82 -35.28 -43.32
N SER A 158 11.92 -35.62 -42.41
CA SER A 158 12.20 -35.81 -40.96
C SER A 158 12.85 -37.19 -40.73
N PRO A 159 13.17 -37.62 -39.49
CA PRO A 159 13.81 -36.94 -38.35
C PRO A 159 15.07 -37.71 -37.89
N VAL A 160 16.02 -37.08 -37.19
CA VAL A 160 17.01 -37.81 -36.38
C VAL A 160 17.22 -37.06 -35.07
N ALA A 161 17.03 -37.80 -33.99
CA ALA A 161 17.24 -37.38 -32.62
C ALA A 161 18.72 -37.09 -32.34
N ALA A 162 18.98 -35.99 -31.64
CA ALA A 162 20.18 -35.80 -30.87
C ALA A 162 19.77 -35.13 -29.55
N GLU A 163 19.92 -35.89 -28.45
CA GLU A 163 19.91 -35.33 -27.11
C GLU A 163 20.93 -34.19 -27.04
N THR A 164 20.45 -33.01 -26.70
CA THR A 164 21.29 -31.92 -26.20
C THR A 164 20.68 -31.49 -24.89
N VAL A 165 21.35 -31.83 -23.80
CA VAL A 165 21.19 -31.12 -22.54
C VAL A 165 21.65 -29.69 -22.82
N SER A 166 20.72 -28.75 -22.85
CA SER A 166 21.02 -27.32 -22.95
C SER A 166 19.97 -26.57 -22.14
N ALA A 167 20.48 -25.70 -21.26
CA ALA A 167 19.78 -25.03 -20.19
C ALA A 167 18.49 -24.31 -20.63
N SER A 168 17.51 -24.23 -19.73
CA SER A 168 16.33 -23.37 -19.88
C SER A 168 16.74 -21.95 -20.33
N PRO A 169 16.09 -21.38 -21.36
CA PRO A 169 16.45 -20.07 -21.92
C PRO A 169 16.03 -18.87 -21.05
N ALA A 170 15.75 -19.05 -19.76
CA ALA A 170 15.20 -18.01 -18.88
C ALA A 170 16.25 -17.06 -18.27
N ALA A 171 17.53 -17.19 -18.63
CA ALA A 171 18.63 -16.48 -17.96
C ALA A 171 19.22 -15.28 -18.74
N ALA A 172 18.56 -14.81 -19.81
CA ALA A 172 19.11 -13.72 -20.63
C ALA A 172 18.07 -12.67 -21.11
N THR A 173 16.98 -12.47 -20.37
CA THR A 173 16.07 -11.33 -20.55
C THR A 173 16.14 -10.45 -19.31
N GLY A 174 16.72 -9.26 -19.42
CA GLY A 174 16.69 -8.26 -18.34
C GLY A 174 15.28 -7.72 -18.15
N TRP A 175 15.01 -7.19 -16.96
CA TRP A 175 13.78 -6.44 -16.66
C TRP A 175 13.99 -4.94 -16.95
N ASN A 176 12.91 -4.27 -17.33
CA ASN A 176 12.88 -2.82 -17.56
C ASN A 176 11.83 -2.18 -16.65
N LEU A 177 11.88 -2.48 -15.35
CA LEU A 177 10.91 -2.06 -14.34
C LEU A 177 11.60 -1.27 -13.23
N GLY A 178 10.87 -0.62 -12.34
CA GLY A 178 11.45 0.04 -11.19
C GLY A 178 12.05 1.42 -11.49
N SER A 179 12.33 2.16 -10.42
CA SER A 179 12.90 3.51 -10.52
C SER A 179 14.30 3.50 -11.14
N MET A 180 15.07 2.42 -10.96
CA MET A 180 16.40 2.28 -11.56
C MET A 180 16.36 2.21 -13.10
N HIS A 181 15.20 1.93 -13.68
CA HIS A 181 14.96 1.90 -15.12
C HIS A 181 14.11 3.09 -15.62
N GLY A 182 13.98 4.16 -14.81
CA GLY A 182 13.38 5.42 -15.23
C GLY A 182 11.87 5.54 -14.99
N ARG A 183 11.27 4.64 -14.19
CA ARG A 183 9.93 4.87 -13.63
C ARG A 183 9.91 6.17 -12.82
N ALA A 184 8.77 6.88 -12.84
CA ALA A 184 8.59 8.07 -12.01
C ALA A 184 8.70 7.70 -10.53
N THR A 185 9.19 8.63 -9.72
CA THR A 185 9.30 8.43 -8.27
C THR A 185 8.53 9.50 -7.51
N TRP A 186 8.01 9.13 -6.34
CA TRP A 186 7.29 10.06 -5.49
C TRP A 186 8.10 11.31 -5.12
N ARG A 187 9.41 11.15 -4.86
CA ARG A 187 10.29 12.25 -4.46
C ARG A 187 10.61 13.23 -5.57
N GLU A 188 10.85 12.74 -6.79
CA GLU A 188 11.40 13.56 -7.87
C GLU A 188 10.33 14.03 -8.85
N ASP A 189 9.27 13.25 -9.07
CA ASP A 189 8.26 13.49 -10.10
C ASP A 189 6.95 14.07 -9.54
N VAL A 190 6.75 14.04 -8.22
CA VAL A 190 5.54 14.54 -7.56
C VAL A 190 5.89 15.65 -6.57
N GLU A 191 5.40 16.86 -6.85
CA GLU A 191 5.51 18.01 -5.97
C GLU A 191 4.20 18.23 -5.20
N ARG A 192 4.24 18.27 -3.87
CA ARG A 192 3.08 18.59 -3.03
C ARG A 192 2.94 20.10 -2.82
N ARG A 193 1.74 20.65 -3.03
CA ARG A 193 1.41 22.07 -2.87
C ARG A 193 0.14 22.28 -2.04
N GLY A 194 -0.05 23.52 -1.61
CA GLY A 194 -1.22 23.96 -0.84
C GLY A 194 -1.10 23.65 0.65
N THR A 195 -2.06 24.16 1.42
CA THR A 195 -2.17 23.85 2.86
C THR A 195 -2.46 22.37 3.03
N GLY A 196 -1.64 21.64 3.80
CA GLY A 196 -1.76 20.18 3.94
C GLY A 196 -1.14 19.36 2.80
N GLY A 197 -0.60 20.01 1.77
CA GLY A 197 0.13 19.35 0.68
C GLY A 197 -0.72 18.39 -0.14
N THR A 198 -2.01 18.67 -0.31
CA THR A 198 -2.99 17.80 -1.00
C THR A 198 -3.11 18.08 -2.50
N THR A 199 -2.57 19.18 -3.00
CA THR A 199 -2.42 19.39 -4.44
C THR A 199 -1.14 18.71 -4.92
N LEU A 200 -1.26 17.69 -5.78
CA LEU A 200 -0.10 17.04 -6.39
C LEU A 200 0.17 17.66 -7.76
N VAL A 201 1.42 18.06 -8.00
CA VAL A 201 1.88 18.64 -9.27
C VAL A 201 2.92 17.72 -9.90
N THR A 202 2.70 17.34 -11.16
CA THR A 202 3.60 16.49 -11.93
C THR A 202 3.97 17.15 -13.25
N ARG A 203 5.14 16.79 -13.82
CA ARG A 203 5.62 17.30 -15.12
C ARG A 203 5.49 16.28 -16.26
N ARG A 204 5.02 15.08 -15.93
CA ARG A 204 4.83 13.94 -16.83
C ARG A 204 3.70 13.06 -16.30
N PRO A 205 3.22 12.07 -17.07
CA PRO A 205 2.28 11.07 -16.56
C PRO A 205 2.89 10.32 -15.37
N VAL A 206 2.13 10.16 -14.29
CA VAL A 206 2.54 9.38 -13.11
C VAL A 206 1.42 8.40 -12.78
N ALA A 207 1.76 7.11 -12.73
CA ALA A 207 0.83 6.06 -12.32
C ALA A 207 0.99 5.80 -10.82
N LEU A 208 0.06 6.34 -10.02
CA LEU A 208 0.06 6.12 -8.58
C LEU A 208 -0.67 4.83 -8.20
N ASP A 209 -0.23 4.21 -7.12
CA ASP A 209 -0.86 3.12 -6.40
C ASP A 209 -0.68 3.39 -4.89
N PHE A 210 -1.80 3.55 -4.19
CA PHE A 210 -1.80 3.79 -2.75
C PHE A 210 -2.11 2.54 -1.92
N GLY A 211 -2.05 1.35 -2.53
CA GLY A 211 -2.49 0.08 -1.95
C GLY A 211 -1.68 -0.42 -0.75
N ALA A 212 -0.46 0.11 -0.55
CA ALA A 212 0.38 -0.22 0.60
C ALA A 212 -0.17 0.33 1.92
N CYS A 213 -0.90 1.45 1.89
CA CYS A 213 -1.45 2.09 3.10
C CYS A 213 -2.96 2.36 2.99
N GLY A 214 -3.54 2.28 1.78
CA GLY A 214 -4.84 2.85 1.47
C GLY A 214 -6.00 2.12 2.16
N LYS A 215 -5.89 0.81 2.36
CA LYS A 215 -6.95 0.04 3.03
C LYS A 215 -7.01 0.45 4.49
N GLY A 216 -5.86 0.43 5.18
CA GLY A 216 -5.76 0.92 6.55
C GLY A 216 -6.19 2.38 6.69
N TYR A 217 -5.87 3.23 5.72
CA TYR A 217 -6.26 4.64 5.76
C TYR A 217 -7.78 4.85 5.68
N LEU A 218 -8.48 4.11 4.81
CA LEU A 218 -9.95 4.17 4.76
C LEU A 218 -10.58 3.66 6.06
N VAL A 219 -10.01 2.60 6.66
CA VAL A 219 -10.44 2.07 7.96
C VAL A 219 -10.37 3.15 9.04
N ASP A 220 -9.26 3.88 9.12
CA ASP A 220 -9.07 4.97 10.09
C ASP A 220 -10.07 6.12 9.85
N LEU A 221 -10.27 6.52 8.59
CA LEU A 221 -11.25 7.57 8.24
C LEU A 221 -12.68 7.19 8.63
N ILE A 222 -13.07 5.93 8.42
CA ILE A 222 -14.40 5.43 8.81
C ILE A 222 -14.56 5.48 10.33
N ALA A 223 -13.55 5.01 11.08
CA ALA A 223 -13.60 5.01 12.54
C ALA A 223 -13.74 6.43 13.11
N GLN A 224 -12.88 7.35 12.67
CA GLN A 224 -12.87 8.75 13.11
C GLN A 224 -14.20 9.47 12.82
N ARG A 225 -14.81 9.23 11.64
CA ARG A 225 -16.01 9.95 11.21
C ARG A 225 -17.31 9.36 11.73
N PHE A 226 -17.38 8.05 11.96
CA PHE A 226 -18.65 7.36 12.16
C PHE A 226 -18.72 6.47 13.41
N LEU A 227 -17.59 6.12 14.03
CA LEU A 227 -17.57 5.14 15.15
C LEU A 227 -16.99 5.68 16.46
N ASP A 228 -16.43 6.90 16.48
CA ASP A 228 -15.80 7.51 17.65
C ASP A 228 -16.75 8.00 18.76
N ASP A 229 -17.89 7.32 18.91
CA ASP A 229 -18.73 7.45 20.09
C ASP A 229 -18.05 6.73 21.27
N SER A 230 -17.66 7.53 22.27
CA SER A 230 -16.89 7.10 23.44
C SER A 230 -17.57 5.94 24.17
N GLY A 231 -17.05 4.72 23.97
CA GLY A 231 -17.46 3.51 24.72
C GLY A 231 -18.00 2.35 23.87
N SER A 232 -18.26 2.55 22.58
CA SER A 232 -18.74 1.48 21.70
C SER A 232 -17.62 0.50 21.35
N ARG A 233 -17.89 -0.80 21.45
CA ARG A 233 -17.00 -1.84 20.93
C ARG A 233 -17.18 -1.96 19.43
N TYR A 234 -16.08 -1.95 18.67
CA TYR A 234 -16.15 -2.17 17.23
C TYR A 234 -14.93 -2.93 16.71
N ALA A 235 -15.12 -3.54 15.54
CA ALA A 235 -14.06 -4.02 14.67
C ALA A 235 -14.37 -3.62 13.22
N ILE A 236 -13.38 -3.09 12.53
CA ILE A 236 -13.40 -2.88 11.08
C ILE A 236 -12.37 -3.83 10.46
N ASP A 237 -12.75 -4.53 9.40
CA ASP A 237 -11.87 -5.42 8.63
C ASP A 237 -11.90 -5.02 7.14
N ALA A 238 -10.75 -4.59 6.63
CA ALA A 238 -10.52 -4.30 5.22
C ALA A 238 -9.57 -5.33 4.60
N GLY A 239 -10.06 -6.55 4.37
CA GLY A 239 -9.28 -7.60 3.72
C GLY A 239 -8.10 -8.11 4.55
N GLY A 240 -8.22 -8.10 5.88
CA GLY A 240 -7.18 -8.50 6.83
C GLY A 240 -6.51 -7.32 7.55
N ASP A 241 -6.79 -6.08 7.14
CA ASP A 241 -6.34 -4.88 7.84
C ASP A 241 -7.41 -4.45 8.85
N LEU A 242 -7.09 -4.64 10.12
CA LEU A 242 -8.04 -4.57 11.22
C LEU A 242 -7.84 -3.31 12.05
N LEU A 243 -8.95 -2.66 12.42
CA LEU A 243 -8.98 -1.71 13.53
C LEU A 243 -9.97 -2.19 14.59
N ILE A 244 -9.47 -2.36 15.81
CA ILE A 244 -10.18 -3.00 16.90
C ILE A 244 -10.30 -2.06 18.09
N ARG A 245 -11.50 -1.99 18.66
CA ARG A 245 -11.76 -1.41 19.99
C ARG A 245 -12.65 -2.35 20.79
N SER A 246 -12.03 -3.18 21.61
CA SER A 246 -12.67 -4.16 22.51
C SER A 246 -11.80 -4.39 23.77
N PRO A 247 -11.59 -3.35 24.61
CA PRO A 247 -10.60 -3.37 25.69
C PRO A 247 -10.81 -4.49 26.71
N ASP A 248 -12.07 -4.82 27.02
CA ASP A 248 -12.42 -5.83 28.03
C ASP A 248 -12.54 -7.25 27.45
N LYS A 249 -12.54 -7.41 26.12
CA LYS A 249 -12.67 -8.70 25.42
C LYS A 249 -11.82 -8.69 24.15
N PRO A 250 -10.49 -8.90 24.26
CA PRO A 250 -9.60 -8.94 23.10
C PRO A 250 -10.07 -9.95 22.06
N LEU A 251 -9.88 -9.61 20.78
CA LEU A 251 -10.15 -10.52 19.68
C LEU A 251 -8.93 -11.41 19.45
N THR A 252 -9.19 -12.69 19.21
CA THR A 252 -8.19 -13.65 18.75
C THR A 252 -8.12 -13.59 17.22
N ILE A 253 -6.96 -13.22 16.70
CA ILE A 253 -6.70 -13.11 15.26
C ILE A 253 -5.82 -14.29 14.85
N ALA A 254 -6.23 -15.02 13.82
CA ALA A 254 -5.40 -16.07 13.23
C ALA A 254 -4.34 -15.44 12.32
N LEU A 255 -3.08 -15.86 12.48
CA LEU A 255 -1.99 -15.49 11.56
C LEU A 255 -2.03 -16.50 10.40
N GLU A 256 -2.70 -16.16 9.30
CA GLU A 256 -2.90 -17.04 8.13
C GLU A 256 -1.57 -17.61 7.59
N ASP A 257 -1.55 -18.89 7.23
CA ASP A 257 -0.38 -19.48 6.56
C ASP A 257 -0.34 -19.07 5.08
N PRO A 258 0.71 -18.36 4.62
CA PRO A 258 0.79 -17.87 3.24
C PRO A 258 0.91 -19.01 2.20
N THR A 259 1.18 -20.25 2.63
CA THR A 259 1.24 -21.42 1.75
C THR A 259 -0.05 -22.23 1.73
N ASN A 260 -0.93 -22.05 2.72
CA ASN A 260 -2.25 -22.67 2.77
C ASN A 260 -3.18 -21.84 3.67
N THR A 261 -4.07 -21.07 3.05
CA THR A 261 -4.97 -20.12 3.73
C THR A 261 -6.02 -20.78 4.62
N GLU A 262 -6.15 -22.12 4.59
CA GLU A 262 -6.99 -22.87 5.54
C GLU A 262 -6.33 -23.05 6.92
N ASN A 263 -5.03 -22.77 7.03
CA ASN A 263 -4.26 -22.93 8.25
C ASN A 263 -3.82 -21.58 8.84
N ALA A 264 -3.46 -21.62 10.12
CA ALA A 264 -2.77 -20.53 10.80
C ALA A 264 -1.37 -20.97 11.23
N VAL A 265 -0.38 -20.07 11.08
CA VAL A 265 0.98 -20.24 11.62
C VAL A 265 1.09 -19.76 13.07
N GLY A 266 0.06 -19.11 13.59
CA GLY A 266 0.03 -18.55 14.94
C GLY A 266 -1.28 -17.84 15.25
N THR A 267 -1.36 -17.21 16.41
CA THR A 267 -2.48 -16.35 16.80
C THR A 267 -1.99 -15.09 17.52
N ALA A 268 -2.76 -14.01 17.42
CA ALA A 268 -2.55 -12.76 18.16
C ALA A 268 -3.80 -12.38 18.97
N GLN A 269 -3.61 -11.66 20.07
CA GLN A 269 -4.69 -11.11 20.91
C GLN A 269 -4.67 -9.59 20.86
N VAL A 270 -5.72 -8.97 20.31
CA VAL A 270 -5.79 -7.51 20.16
C VAL A 270 -7.04 -6.97 20.82
N GLY A 271 -6.86 -6.12 21.83
CA GLY A 271 -7.94 -5.46 22.57
C GLY A 271 -8.22 -4.05 22.06
N ALA A 272 -7.20 -3.28 21.71
CA ALA A 272 -7.37 -1.93 21.17
C ALA A 272 -6.17 -1.54 20.29
N GLY A 273 -6.44 -1.13 19.06
CA GLY A 273 -5.41 -0.75 18.09
C GLY A 273 -5.63 -1.36 16.72
N ALA A 274 -4.69 -1.09 15.84
CA ALA A 274 -4.67 -1.64 14.49
C ALA A 274 -3.84 -2.92 14.43
N PHE A 275 -4.25 -3.85 13.56
CA PHE A 275 -3.52 -5.08 13.27
C PHE A 275 -3.65 -5.41 11.77
N CYS A 276 -2.57 -5.23 11.02
CA CYS A 276 -2.56 -5.39 9.56
C CYS A 276 -1.61 -6.50 9.14
N ALA A 277 -1.87 -7.09 7.98
CA ALA A 277 -1.09 -8.20 7.45
C ALA A 277 -0.80 -8.03 5.96
N SER A 278 0.40 -8.38 5.53
CA SER A 278 0.77 -8.41 4.10
C SER A 278 1.32 -9.77 3.73
N ALA A 279 0.82 -10.33 2.62
CA ALA A 279 1.26 -11.60 2.07
C ALA A 279 0.94 -11.68 0.56
N PRO A 280 1.73 -12.41 -0.24
CA PRO A 280 1.45 -12.61 -1.66
C PRO A 280 0.29 -13.59 -1.90
N SER A 281 -0.16 -14.35 -0.89
CA SER A 281 -1.11 -15.48 -0.99
C SER A 281 -2.41 -15.15 -1.73
N ARG A 282 -2.92 -13.92 -1.59
CA ARG A 282 -4.22 -13.52 -2.19
C ARG A 282 -4.10 -12.86 -3.56
N ARG A 283 -2.91 -12.37 -3.93
CA ARG A 283 -2.69 -11.54 -5.13
C ARG A 283 -1.36 -11.93 -5.79
N HIS A 284 -1.38 -13.08 -6.45
CA HIS A 284 -0.27 -13.65 -7.23
C HIS A 284 -0.76 -14.20 -8.57
N TRP A 285 0.11 -14.25 -9.57
CA TRP A 285 -0.19 -14.79 -10.91
C TRP A 285 1.07 -15.32 -11.59
N GLU A 286 0.88 -15.97 -12.73
CA GLU A 286 1.98 -16.39 -13.61
C GLU A 286 1.90 -15.61 -14.93
N ALA A 287 3.02 -15.02 -15.35
CA ALA A 287 3.13 -14.37 -16.65
C ALA A 287 4.51 -14.61 -17.26
N ALA A 288 4.55 -14.96 -18.55
CA ALA A 288 5.79 -15.24 -19.28
C ALA A 288 6.74 -16.25 -18.58
N GLY A 289 6.19 -17.21 -17.82
CA GLY A 289 6.98 -18.20 -17.06
C GLY A 289 7.54 -17.70 -15.72
N HIS A 290 7.18 -16.49 -15.29
CA HIS A 290 7.54 -15.92 -14.00
C HIS A 290 6.36 -15.99 -13.04
N ARG A 291 6.63 -16.33 -11.76
CA ARG A 291 5.67 -16.20 -10.67
C ARG A 291 5.75 -14.79 -10.11
N LEU A 292 4.64 -14.06 -10.17
CA LEU A 292 4.55 -12.65 -9.81
C LEU A 292 3.55 -12.44 -8.68
N HIS A 293 3.74 -11.37 -7.91
CA HIS A 293 2.79 -10.87 -6.93
C HIS A 293 2.91 -9.35 -6.81
N HIS A 294 1.92 -8.73 -6.20
CA HIS A 294 1.78 -7.27 -6.09
C HIS A 294 2.74 -6.58 -5.10
N LEU A 295 3.39 -7.32 -4.20
CA LEU A 295 4.38 -6.78 -3.26
C LEU A 295 5.74 -6.66 -3.96
N LEU A 296 6.01 -5.49 -4.53
CA LEU A 296 7.22 -5.21 -5.32
C LEU A 296 8.22 -4.38 -4.53
N ASN A 297 9.50 -4.57 -4.82
CA ASN A 297 10.53 -3.59 -4.51
C ASN A 297 10.50 -2.50 -5.57
N ALA A 298 10.20 -1.26 -5.18
CA ALA A 298 10.01 -0.20 -6.15
C ALA A 298 11.31 0.29 -6.83
N ILE A 299 12.47 -0.16 -6.34
CA ILE A 299 13.78 0.15 -6.94
C ILE A 299 13.98 -0.60 -8.25
N ASP A 300 13.80 -1.93 -8.23
CA ASP A 300 13.96 -2.80 -9.41
C ASP A 300 12.61 -3.19 -10.07
N GLY A 301 11.50 -2.91 -9.40
CA GLY A 301 10.14 -3.19 -9.85
C GLY A 301 9.76 -4.67 -9.78
N LEU A 302 10.51 -5.50 -9.03
CA LEU A 302 10.32 -6.94 -8.97
C LEU A 302 9.67 -7.41 -7.66
N PRO A 303 9.00 -8.59 -7.66
CA PRO A 303 8.40 -9.14 -6.46
C PRO A 303 9.46 -9.58 -5.42
N GLU A 304 9.24 -9.25 -4.15
CA GLU A 304 10.08 -9.70 -3.03
C GLU A 304 9.74 -11.14 -2.60
N ASN A 305 10.72 -12.05 -2.62
CA ASN A 305 10.48 -13.48 -2.42
C ASN A 305 11.06 -14.05 -1.12
N ASP A 306 11.84 -13.27 -0.36
CA ASP A 306 12.48 -13.72 0.88
C ASP A 306 11.54 -13.68 2.08
N VAL A 307 10.48 -12.87 2.01
CA VAL A 307 9.43 -12.75 3.03
C VAL A 307 8.16 -13.43 2.56
N ALA A 308 7.58 -14.28 3.41
CA ALA A 308 6.34 -14.99 3.10
C ALA A 308 5.11 -14.25 3.63
N ALA A 309 5.19 -13.63 4.80
CA ALA A 309 4.13 -12.83 5.38
C ALA A 309 4.65 -11.89 6.47
N THR A 310 3.95 -10.79 6.68
CA THR A 310 4.23 -9.83 7.75
C THR A 310 2.95 -9.49 8.51
N TRP A 311 3.08 -9.19 9.80
CA TRP A 311 2.01 -8.70 10.65
C TRP A 311 2.50 -7.51 11.46
N VAL A 312 1.68 -6.47 11.54
CA VAL A 312 2.02 -5.23 12.26
C VAL A 312 0.87 -4.83 13.17
N CYS A 313 1.21 -4.52 14.42
CA CYS A 313 0.30 -4.04 15.43
C CYS A 313 0.67 -2.60 15.81
N VAL A 314 -0.30 -1.69 15.77
CA VAL A 314 -0.17 -0.32 16.30
C VAL A 314 -1.12 -0.20 17.49
N PRO A 315 -0.63 -0.27 18.74
CA PRO A 315 -1.49 -0.26 19.92
C PRO A 315 -2.15 1.11 20.12
N MET A 316 -3.45 1.11 20.46
CA MET A 316 -4.17 2.33 20.83
C MET A 316 -4.35 2.37 22.36
N SER A 317 -4.17 3.54 22.97
CA SER A 317 -4.47 3.72 24.39
C SER A 317 -5.97 3.56 24.64
N THR A 318 -6.34 2.72 25.60
CA THR A 318 -7.74 2.44 25.98
C THR A 318 -8.32 3.49 26.93
N HIS A 319 -7.51 4.42 27.44
CA HIS A 319 -7.91 5.39 28.46
C HIS A 319 -8.18 6.78 27.89
N THR A 320 -9.39 7.29 28.13
CA THR A 320 -9.81 8.70 27.97
C THR A 320 -9.17 9.63 29.03
N ALA A 321 -7.89 9.44 29.37
CA ALA A 321 -7.22 10.18 30.44
C ALA A 321 -5.84 10.67 29.98
N VAL A 322 -5.84 11.91 29.49
CA VAL A 322 -4.86 13.02 29.63
C VAL A 322 -3.33 12.77 29.51
N ASP A 323 -2.77 11.56 29.61
CA ASP A 323 -1.31 11.39 29.75
C ASP A 323 -0.63 10.37 28.80
N ARG A 324 -1.33 9.88 27.76
CA ARG A 324 -0.64 9.25 26.63
C ARG A 324 -1.35 9.60 25.32
N PRO A 325 -0.79 10.50 24.49
CA PRO A 325 -1.38 10.78 23.19
C PRO A 325 -1.44 9.48 22.39
N ILE A 326 -2.55 9.27 21.67
CA ILE A 326 -2.61 8.26 20.62
C ILE A 326 -1.38 8.50 19.72
N SER A 327 -0.61 7.45 19.44
CA SER A 327 0.71 7.63 18.84
C SER A 327 0.65 8.14 17.39
N THR A 328 -0.49 7.97 16.73
CA THR A 328 -0.84 8.47 15.41
C THR A 328 -2.36 8.50 15.25
N ASP A 329 -2.91 9.49 14.55
CA ASP A 329 -4.35 9.54 14.25
C ASP A 329 -4.77 8.46 13.23
N PHE A 330 -3.81 7.87 12.52
CA PHE A 330 -4.02 6.86 11.48
C PHE A 330 -3.23 5.57 11.76
N PRO A 331 -3.57 4.83 12.84
CA PRO A 331 -2.83 3.64 13.26
C PRO A 331 -2.94 2.49 12.26
N THR A 332 -4.07 2.35 11.56
CA THR A 332 -4.28 1.26 10.61
C THR A 332 -3.55 1.52 9.31
N ALA A 333 -3.52 2.76 8.83
CA ALA A 333 -2.69 3.16 7.69
C ALA A 333 -1.20 2.90 7.95
N LEU A 334 -0.72 3.26 9.16
CA LEU A 334 0.65 2.99 9.56
C LEU A 334 0.94 1.48 9.58
N ALA A 335 0.04 0.68 10.15
CA ALA A 335 0.20 -0.76 10.21
C ALA A 335 0.22 -1.43 8.82
N ASP A 336 -0.69 -1.06 7.92
CA ASP A 336 -0.76 -1.54 6.52
C ASP A 336 0.54 -1.18 5.76
N GLY A 337 0.95 0.09 5.86
CA GLY A 337 2.16 0.60 5.21
C GLY A 337 3.44 -0.08 5.69
N VAL A 338 3.60 -0.25 7.00
CA VAL A 338 4.74 -0.95 7.59
C VAL A 338 4.70 -2.44 7.27
N ALA A 339 3.52 -3.08 7.24
CA ALA A 339 3.40 -4.49 6.86
C ALA A 339 3.91 -4.71 5.43
N THR A 340 3.58 -3.80 4.52
CA THR A 340 4.12 -3.81 3.15
C THR A 340 5.63 -3.52 3.14
N ALA A 341 6.10 -2.49 3.85
CA ALA A 341 7.51 -2.09 3.89
C ALA A 341 8.46 -3.17 4.44
N LEU A 342 7.98 -4.04 5.33
CA LEU A 342 8.76 -5.14 5.88
C LEU A 342 9.15 -6.21 4.85
N PHE A 343 8.54 -6.23 3.65
CA PHE A 343 9.00 -7.09 2.55
C PHE A 343 10.32 -6.65 1.94
N THR A 344 10.61 -5.34 1.95
CA THR A 344 11.79 -4.77 1.27
C THR A 344 12.83 -4.24 2.26
N THR A 345 12.45 -3.99 3.51
CA THR A 345 13.30 -3.35 4.51
C THR A 345 13.30 -4.14 5.83
N PRO A 346 14.47 -4.54 6.37
CA PRO A 346 14.55 -5.22 7.67
C PRO A 346 13.90 -4.42 8.81
N ALA A 347 13.17 -5.10 9.69
CA ALA A 347 12.36 -4.48 10.74
C ALA A 347 13.13 -3.50 11.65
N ASN A 348 14.36 -3.83 12.03
CA ASN A 348 15.21 -2.98 12.88
C ASN A 348 15.64 -1.69 12.16
N GLN A 349 15.94 -1.78 10.86
CA GLN A 349 16.32 -0.64 10.03
C GLN A 349 15.12 0.25 9.76
N LEU A 350 13.96 -0.35 9.43
CA LEU A 350 12.71 0.36 9.20
C LEU A 350 12.29 1.13 10.45
N HIS A 351 12.24 0.48 11.61
CA HIS A 351 11.89 1.12 12.88
C HIS A 351 12.83 2.28 13.21
N LYS A 352 14.15 2.06 13.10
CA LYS A 352 15.17 3.11 13.35
C LYS A 352 14.94 4.33 12.45
N ARG A 353 14.77 4.13 11.15
CA ARG A 353 14.64 5.23 10.19
C ARG A 353 13.32 5.98 10.31
N LEU A 354 12.23 5.29 10.65
CA LEU A 354 10.95 5.95 10.95
C LEU A 354 11.06 6.79 12.23
N ALA A 355 11.78 6.32 13.26
CA ALA A 355 12.04 7.11 14.46
C ALA A 355 12.89 8.35 14.17
N GLU A 356 13.96 8.21 13.38
CA GLU A 356 14.80 9.31 12.92
C GLU A 356 13.99 10.33 12.07
N TYR A 357 13.13 9.83 11.17
CA TYR A 357 12.24 10.67 10.38
C TYR A 357 11.28 11.47 11.27
N THR A 358 10.56 10.82 12.18
CA THR A 358 9.65 11.47 13.14
C THR A 358 10.38 12.55 13.96
N ALA A 359 11.59 12.27 14.44
CA ALA A 359 12.39 13.26 15.17
C ALA A 359 12.73 14.49 14.30
N SER A 360 13.16 14.27 13.06
CA SER A 360 13.51 15.37 12.14
C SER A 360 12.33 16.29 11.79
N GLN A 361 11.13 15.72 11.70
CA GLN A 361 9.91 16.48 11.43
C GLN A 361 9.52 17.35 12.63
N ARG A 362 9.67 16.82 13.86
CA ARG A 362 9.43 17.58 15.10
C ARG A 362 10.42 18.74 15.26
N ASP A 363 11.70 18.52 14.94
CA ASP A 363 12.72 19.57 14.99
C ASP A 363 12.43 20.69 13.98
N SER A 364 11.98 20.32 12.77
CA SER A 364 11.64 21.27 11.71
C SER A 364 10.40 22.13 12.06
N GLN A 365 9.46 21.58 12.83
CA GLN A 365 8.31 22.32 13.39
C GLN A 365 8.68 23.15 14.62
N GLY A 366 9.81 22.85 15.29
CA GLY A 366 10.22 23.38 16.58
C GLY A 366 11.17 24.58 16.56
N THR A 367 11.67 25.04 15.41
CA THR A 367 12.48 26.28 15.31
C THR A 367 11.60 27.51 15.06
N PRO A 368 11.38 28.41 16.03
CA PRO A 368 10.87 29.74 15.75
C PRO A 368 11.93 30.49 14.96
N HIS A 369 11.55 31.08 13.84
CA HIS A 369 12.36 32.09 13.18
C HIS A 369 12.51 33.27 14.17
N ASP A 370 13.65 33.37 14.87
CA ASP A 370 14.05 34.58 15.58
C ASP A 370 14.24 35.71 14.53
N SER A 371 13.16 36.48 14.31
CA SER A 371 13.22 37.78 13.66
C SER A 371 13.07 38.85 14.74
N PRO A 372 13.95 39.86 14.82
CA PRO A 372 13.87 40.86 15.86
C PRO A 372 12.65 41.77 15.65
N SER A 373 11.80 41.79 16.67
CA SER A 373 10.80 42.80 17.05
C SER A 373 10.53 43.97 16.09
N ASN A 374 9.26 44.18 15.73
CA ASN A 374 8.67 45.51 15.92
C ASN A 374 7.14 45.54 16.07
N THR A 375 6.72 46.40 17.00
CA THR A 375 5.40 47.02 17.22
C THR A 375 4.20 46.20 17.67
N ALA A 376 3.68 46.63 18.82
CA ALA A 376 2.47 46.20 19.48
C ALA A 376 1.21 46.60 18.70
N HIS A 377 0.30 45.65 18.50
CA HIS A 377 -1.14 45.88 18.52
C HIS A 377 -1.86 44.63 19.05
N THR A 378 -2.61 44.83 20.12
CA THR A 378 -3.48 43.85 20.77
C THR A 378 -4.71 43.58 19.90
N THR A 379 -4.82 42.37 19.38
CA THR A 379 -6.09 41.77 18.93
C THR A 379 -6.18 40.36 19.50
N SER A 380 -7.34 40.06 20.10
CA SER A 380 -7.67 38.81 20.81
C SER A 380 -7.32 37.54 20.03
N PRO A 381 -6.87 36.46 20.69
CA PRO A 381 -6.61 35.20 20.00
C PRO A 381 -7.92 34.52 19.61
N GLU A 382 -8.03 34.10 18.34
CA GLU A 382 -9.03 33.14 17.91
C GLU A 382 -8.83 31.78 18.62
N PRO A 383 -9.89 31.03 18.91
CA PRO A 383 -9.78 29.74 19.57
C PRO A 383 -9.42 28.61 18.59
N ASN A 384 -8.38 27.85 18.93
CA ASN A 384 -8.01 26.52 18.41
C ASN A 384 -7.61 26.41 16.92
N ALA A 385 -6.38 26.81 16.59
CA ALA A 385 -5.58 25.98 15.70
C ALA A 385 -5.13 24.74 16.51
N ALA A 386 -5.68 23.57 16.21
CA ALA A 386 -5.23 22.32 16.81
C ALA A 386 -3.73 22.18 16.55
N CYS A 387 -2.92 22.14 17.61
CA CYS A 387 -1.50 21.84 17.52
C CYS A 387 -1.36 20.41 17.00
N THR A 388 -1.16 20.24 15.69
CA THR A 388 -0.93 18.94 15.06
C THR A 388 0.44 18.44 15.49
N THR A 389 0.47 17.61 16.53
CA THR A 389 1.70 16.91 16.93
C THR A 389 2.09 15.94 15.83
N THR A 390 3.34 15.99 15.37
CA THR A 390 3.86 15.02 14.39
C THR A 390 3.60 13.58 14.85
N PRO A 391 2.99 12.73 13.99
CA PRO A 391 2.77 11.32 14.29
C PRO A 391 4.07 10.60 14.62
N ASP A 392 4.01 9.66 15.56
CA ASP A 392 5.10 8.74 15.81
C ASP A 392 4.97 7.52 14.91
N TYR A 393 5.70 7.54 13.79
CA TYR A 393 5.69 6.47 12.80
C TYR A 393 6.48 5.23 13.26
N ALA A 394 7.20 5.30 14.38
CA ALA A 394 7.93 4.15 14.94
C ALA A 394 7.10 3.36 15.97
N ALA A 395 5.87 3.80 16.29
CA ALA A 395 5.03 3.21 17.32
C ALA A 395 4.28 1.96 16.83
N PHE A 396 5.03 0.94 16.43
CA PHE A 396 4.48 -0.35 15.99
C PHE A 396 5.27 -1.52 16.58
N GLU A 397 4.59 -2.65 16.70
CA GLU A 397 5.14 -3.96 16.95
C GLU A 397 4.94 -4.81 15.69
N CYS A 398 5.85 -5.73 15.37
CA CYS A 398 5.76 -6.50 14.14
C CYS A 398 6.27 -7.94 14.28
N ALA A 399 5.82 -8.78 13.36
CA ALA A 399 6.36 -10.09 13.10
C ALA A 399 6.54 -10.31 11.60
N VAL A 400 7.62 -10.98 11.23
CA VAL A 400 7.98 -11.34 9.86
C VAL A 400 8.18 -12.85 9.80
N LEU A 401 7.43 -13.50 8.91
CA LEU A 401 7.64 -14.89 8.52
C LEU A 401 8.43 -14.91 7.22
N ASN A 402 9.65 -15.43 7.28
CA ASN A 402 10.50 -15.59 6.11
C ASN A 402 10.05 -16.79 5.25
N SER A 403 10.48 -16.81 3.99
CA SER A 403 10.19 -17.89 3.04
C SER A 403 10.74 -19.25 3.49
N ASP A 404 11.81 -19.25 4.30
CA ASP A 404 12.40 -20.44 4.94
C ASP A 404 11.64 -20.90 6.22
N ARG A 405 10.50 -20.27 6.53
CA ARG A 405 9.64 -20.53 7.69
C ARG A 405 10.23 -20.10 9.04
N THR A 406 11.33 -19.35 9.06
CA THR A 406 11.80 -18.69 10.28
C THR A 406 10.95 -17.47 10.61
N VAL A 407 10.80 -17.18 11.90
CA VAL A 407 10.02 -16.04 12.39
C VAL A 407 10.92 -15.08 13.16
N VAL A 408 10.82 -13.80 12.84
CA VAL A 408 11.38 -12.71 13.64
C VAL A 408 10.23 -11.85 14.14
N ARG A 409 10.21 -11.50 15.43
CA ARG A 409 9.19 -10.61 16.00
C ARG A 409 9.80 -9.60 16.97
N SER A 410 9.17 -8.44 17.07
CA SER A 410 9.48 -7.49 18.12
C SER A 410 9.01 -8.01 19.49
N ALA A 411 9.59 -7.49 20.56
CA ALA A 411 9.34 -8.00 21.91
C ALA A 411 7.89 -7.76 22.40
N GLY A 412 7.22 -6.72 21.90
CA GLY A 412 5.84 -6.39 22.26
C GLY A 412 4.80 -6.92 21.29
N PHE A 413 5.18 -7.71 20.27
CA PHE A 413 4.23 -8.25 19.31
C PHE A 413 3.17 -9.12 20.02
N PRO A 414 1.86 -8.89 19.80
CA PRO A 414 0.80 -9.46 20.63
C PRO A 414 0.39 -10.90 20.25
N GLY A 415 1.26 -11.63 19.54
CA GLY A 415 0.96 -12.96 19.02
C GLY A 415 2.11 -13.95 19.11
N ASP A 416 1.75 -15.22 19.12
CA ASP A 416 2.64 -16.38 19.19
C ASP A 416 2.51 -17.26 17.95
N PHE A 417 3.59 -17.95 17.62
CA PHE A 417 3.70 -18.80 16.43
C PHE A 417 3.75 -20.28 16.82
N PHE A 418 3.09 -21.14 16.04
CA PHE A 418 3.08 -22.59 16.21
C PHE A 418 4.29 -23.26 15.57
N ILE A 419 4.95 -22.55 14.66
CA ILE A 419 6.18 -22.97 13.99
C ILE A 419 7.39 -22.67 14.90
N ARG A 420 8.35 -23.60 14.92
CA ARG A 420 9.51 -23.56 15.83
C ARG A 420 10.71 -22.84 15.24
#